data_AF-A0A485CU84-F1
#
_entry.id   AF-A0A485CU84-F1
#
_cell.length_a   1.000
_cell.length_b   1.000
_cell.length_c   1.000
_cell.angle_alpha   90.00
_cell.angle_beta   90.00
_cell.angle_gamma   90.00
#
_symmetry.space_group_name_H-M   'P 1'
#
loop_
_entity.id
_entity.type
_entity.pdbx_description
1 polymer ?
#
loop_
_entity_poly.entity_id
_entity_poly.type
_entity_poly.pdbx_seq_one_letter_code
_entity_poly.pdbx_strand_id
1 'polypeptide(L)'
;MLKDTDAYLTLNRQRSLDDGFMHAVFNPSFNALATAMATARHRHGQILDIARERHVEQALNETPDKLNRDRRLVLLSDPVTLSRLHYRVWAAPEKYSSWVSAYQQVTLNPLALKTK
;
A
#
# COMPACT_ATOMS: atom_id res chain seq x y z
N MET A 1 -10.46 0.63 35.86
CA MET A 1 -10.89 0.34 34.47
C MET A 1 -10.03 1.20 33.55
N LEU A 2 -9.50 0.63 32.48
CA LEU A 2 -8.36 1.11 31.69
C LEU A 2 -8.77 2.28 30.76
N LYS A 3 -9.16 3.44 31.33
CA LYS A 3 -9.68 4.63 30.60
C LYS A 3 -8.80 5.04 29.42
N ASP A 4 -7.49 4.95 29.59
CA ASP A 4 -6.53 5.35 28.55
C ASP A 4 -6.51 4.36 27.38
N THR A 5 -6.75 3.08 27.64
CA THR A 5 -6.85 2.05 26.59
C THR A 5 -8.16 2.16 25.82
N ASP A 6 -9.27 2.47 26.49
CA ASP A 6 -10.55 2.71 25.82
C ASP A 6 -10.49 3.98 24.95
N ALA A 7 -9.85 5.04 25.43
CA ALA A 7 -9.61 6.26 24.67
C ALA A 7 -8.71 6.00 23.45
N TYR A 8 -7.63 5.22 23.63
CA TYR A 8 -6.73 4.82 22.55
C TYR A 8 -7.45 3.98 21.47
N LEU A 9 -8.27 3.01 21.88
CA LEU A 9 -9.03 2.17 20.95
C LEU A 9 -10.04 3.00 20.14
N THR A 10 -10.76 3.90 20.81
CA THR A 10 -11.72 4.81 20.17
C THR A 10 -11.04 5.69 19.13
N LEU A 11 -9.89 6.27 19.48
CA LEU A 11 -9.10 7.10 18.58
C LEU A 11 -8.57 6.32 17.37
N ASN A 12 -8.08 5.10 17.57
CA ASN A 12 -7.60 4.27 16.46
C ASN A 12 -8.72 3.86 15.50
N ARG A 13 -9.92 3.54 16.02
CA ARG A 13 -11.09 3.24 15.18
C ARG A 13 -11.51 4.44 14.33
N GLN A 14 -11.50 5.65 14.90
CA GLN A 14 -11.78 6.88 14.16
C GLN A 14 -10.76 7.15 13.04
N ARG A 15 -9.53 6.65 13.20
CA ARG A 15 -8.45 6.77 12.22
C ARG A 15 -8.28 5.54 11.34
N SER A 16 -9.26 4.63 11.33
CA SER A 16 -9.21 3.45 10.47
C SER A 16 -8.96 3.88 9.02
N LEU A 17 -8.04 3.19 8.36
CA LEU A 17 -7.71 3.40 6.97
C LEU A 17 -8.31 2.26 6.17
N ASP A 18 -9.52 2.51 5.67
CA ASP A 18 -10.15 1.62 4.70
C ASP A 18 -9.34 1.63 3.41
N ASP A 19 -9.29 0.50 2.70
CA ASP A 19 -8.48 0.34 1.48
C ASP A 19 -7.00 0.74 1.64
N GLY A 20 -6.41 0.50 2.82
CA GLY A 20 -5.03 0.89 3.14
C GLY A 20 -3.97 0.41 2.14
N PHE A 21 -4.21 -0.69 1.43
CA PHE A 21 -3.35 -1.12 0.31
C PHE A 21 -3.32 -0.08 -0.83
N MET A 22 -4.49 0.37 -1.28
CA MET A 22 -4.60 1.36 -2.36
C MET A 22 -3.94 2.68 -1.96
N HIS A 23 -4.15 3.11 -0.71
CA HIS A 23 -3.45 4.26 -0.16
C HIS A 23 -1.93 4.07 -0.13
N ALA A 24 -1.42 2.91 0.26
CA ALA A 24 0.01 2.63 0.25
C ALA A 24 0.60 2.59 -1.18
N VAL A 25 -0.18 2.22 -2.19
CA VAL A 25 0.25 2.20 -3.60
C VAL A 25 0.24 3.59 -4.23
N PHE A 26 -0.73 4.46 -3.89
CA PHE A 26 -0.90 5.75 -4.57
C PHE A 26 -0.46 6.97 -3.78
N ASN A 27 -0.49 6.95 -2.46
CA ASN A 27 -0.10 8.10 -1.64
C ASN A 27 1.37 7.99 -1.21
N PRO A 28 2.23 8.98 -1.52
CA PRO A 28 3.66 8.91 -1.20
C PRO A 28 3.94 8.78 0.30
N SER A 29 3.17 9.46 1.16
CA SER A 29 3.36 9.39 2.62
C SER A 29 2.99 8.03 3.18
N PHE A 30 1.89 7.42 2.70
CA PHE A 30 1.53 6.06 3.11
C PHE A 30 2.48 5.03 2.52
N ASN A 31 2.96 5.22 1.30
CA ASN A 31 3.98 4.36 0.72
C ASN A 31 5.25 4.38 1.57
N ALA A 32 5.77 5.57 1.90
CA ALA A 32 6.95 5.71 2.73
C ALA A 32 6.75 5.08 4.12
N LEU A 33 5.58 5.28 4.75
CA LEU A 33 5.25 4.67 6.02
C LEU A 33 5.20 3.14 5.94
N ALA A 34 4.47 2.59 4.97
CA ALA A 34 4.35 1.14 4.78
C ALA A 34 5.71 0.50 4.49
N THR A 35 6.51 1.12 3.63
CA THR A 35 7.87 0.69 3.29
C THR A 35 8.79 0.75 4.51
N ALA A 36 8.68 1.77 5.36
CA ALA A 36 9.48 1.89 6.59
C ALA A 36 9.04 0.91 7.69
N MET A 37 7.74 0.60 7.78
CA MET A 37 7.19 -0.36 8.75
C MET A 37 7.42 -1.81 8.35
N ALA A 38 7.56 -2.09 7.05
CA ALA A 38 7.88 -3.41 6.57
C ALA A 38 9.30 -3.78 7.07
N THR A 39 9.38 -4.81 7.91
CA THR A 39 10.66 -5.36 8.37
C THR A 39 11.35 -6.06 7.21
N ALA A 40 12.06 -5.29 6.41
CA ALA A 40 12.75 -5.78 5.25
C ALA A 40 13.93 -6.65 5.67
N ARG A 41 13.80 -7.97 5.54
CA ARG A 41 14.94 -8.88 5.55
C ARG A 41 15.63 -8.73 4.20
N HIS A 42 16.39 -7.65 4.03
CA HIS A 42 17.10 -7.31 2.79
C HIS A 42 18.23 -8.32 2.50
N ARG A 43 17.86 -9.53 2.09
CA ARG A 43 18.78 -10.44 1.43
C ARG A 43 18.94 -9.93 0.01
N HIS A 44 20.08 -9.32 -0.28
CA HIS A 44 20.41 -8.80 -1.61
C HIS A 44 20.77 -9.97 -2.53
N GLY A 45 20.21 -10.01 -3.73
CA GLY A 45 20.50 -11.05 -4.72
C GLY A 45 19.71 -10.88 -6.00
N GLN A 46 20.37 -11.03 -7.15
CA GLN A 46 19.77 -10.81 -8.48
C GLN A 46 18.50 -11.65 -8.71
N ILE A 47 18.48 -12.90 -8.25
CA ILE A 47 17.32 -13.80 -8.40
C ILE A 47 16.09 -13.25 -7.65
N LEU A 48 16.29 -12.68 -6.44
CA LEU A 48 15.22 -12.06 -5.67
C LEU A 48 14.68 -10.82 -6.37
N ASP A 49 15.55 -10.01 -6.97
CA ASP A 49 15.11 -8.80 -7.68
C ASP A 49 14.31 -9.12 -8.95
N ILE A 50 14.70 -10.15 -9.70
CA ILE A 50 13.93 -10.66 -10.85
C ILE A 50 12.56 -11.18 -10.40
N ALA A 51 12.51 -11.93 -9.29
CA ALA A 51 11.25 -12.43 -8.76
C ALA A 51 10.32 -11.28 -8.33
N ARG A 52 10.85 -10.24 -7.68
CA ARG A 52 10.11 -9.02 -7.34
C ARG A 52 9.57 -8.30 -8.56
N GLU A 53 10.38 -8.12 -9.60
CA GLU A 53 9.94 -7.49 -10.84
C GLU A 53 8.76 -8.25 -11.46
N ARG A 54 8.87 -9.58 -11.55
CA ARG A 54 7.77 -10.42 -12.03
C ARG A 54 6.50 -10.27 -11.19
N HIS A 55 6.62 -10.21 -9.86
CA HIS A 55 5.47 -9.98 -8.98
C HIS A 55 4.80 -8.62 -9.22
N VAL A 56 5.59 -7.56 -9.40
CA VAL A 56 5.06 -6.22 -9.73
C VAL A 56 4.33 -6.24 -11.07
N GLU A 57 4.92 -6.85 -12.09
CA GLU A 57 4.31 -6.95 -13.42
C GLU A 57 3.01 -7.75 -13.39
N GLN A 58 3.01 -8.90 -12.71
CA GLN A 58 1.81 -9.72 -12.54
C GLN A 58 0.69 -8.96 -11.84
N ALA A 59 1.02 -8.22 -10.77
CA ALA A 59 0.04 -7.39 -10.07
C ALA A 59 -0.54 -6.31 -10.98
N LEU A 60 0.31 -5.57 -11.70
CA LEU A 60 -0.12 -4.47 -12.57
C LEU A 60 -0.90 -4.91 -13.82
N ASN A 61 -0.69 -6.15 -14.29
CA ASN A 61 -1.44 -6.72 -15.40
C ASN A 61 -2.88 -7.10 -15.01
N GLU A 62 -3.16 -7.24 -13.71
CA GLU A 62 -4.49 -7.47 -13.18
C GLU A 62 -5.18 -6.14 -12.81
N THR A 63 -6.50 -6.15 -12.70
CA THR A 63 -7.24 -5.02 -12.10
C THR A 63 -7.10 -5.07 -10.57
N PRO A 64 -7.08 -3.93 -9.87
CA PRO A 64 -6.95 -3.90 -8.41
C PRO A 64 -8.02 -4.73 -7.68
N ASP A 65 -9.21 -4.87 -8.27
CA ASP A 65 -10.31 -5.68 -7.73
C ASP A 65 -10.04 -7.19 -7.78
N LYS A 66 -9.21 -7.65 -8.73
CA LYS A 66 -8.84 -9.06 -8.88
C LYS A 66 -7.73 -9.48 -7.90
N LEU A 67 -7.00 -8.53 -7.32
CA LEU A 67 -6.04 -8.82 -6.27
C LEU A 67 -6.75 -9.20 -4.98
N ASN A 68 -6.74 -10.49 -4.67
CA ASN A 68 -7.24 -11.01 -3.41
C ASN A 68 -6.43 -10.49 -2.21
N ARG A 69 -6.99 -10.65 -1.00
CA ARG A 69 -6.40 -10.16 0.25
C ARG A 69 -4.98 -10.68 0.47
N ASP A 70 -4.74 -11.97 0.20
CA ASP A 70 -3.43 -12.59 0.43
C ASP A 70 -2.35 -12.04 -0.51
N ARG A 71 -2.68 -11.80 -1.79
CA ARG A 71 -1.77 -11.16 -2.74
C ARG A 71 -1.46 -9.72 -2.33
N ARG A 72 -2.45 -8.94 -1.89
CA ARG A 72 -2.22 -7.59 -1.36
C ARG A 72 -1.29 -7.60 -0.16
N LEU A 73 -1.46 -8.56 0.76
CA LEU A 73 -0.58 -8.74 1.91
C LEU A 73 0.85 -9.11 1.52
N VAL A 74 1.03 -10.00 0.54
CA VAL A 74 2.36 -10.34 0.02
C VAL A 74 3.05 -9.11 -0.56
N LEU A 75 2.34 -8.30 -1.36
CA LEU A 75 2.88 -7.05 -1.91
C LEU A 75 3.24 -6.02 -0.83
N LEU A 76 2.44 -5.90 0.23
CA LEU A 76 2.73 -5.03 1.38
C LEU A 76 3.89 -5.51 2.23
N SER A 77 4.09 -6.83 2.30
CA SER A 77 5.14 -7.44 3.13
C SER A 77 6.55 -7.20 2.57
N ASP A 78 6.67 -6.93 1.26
CA ASP A 78 7.94 -6.62 0.62
C ASP A 78 8.02 -5.12 0.25
N PRO A 79 8.81 -4.32 1.01
CA PRO A 79 8.92 -2.88 0.79
C PRO A 79 9.46 -2.50 -0.58
N VAL A 80 10.33 -3.34 -1.17
CA VAL A 80 10.90 -3.09 -2.49
C VAL A 80 9.83 -3.26 -3.57
N THR A 81 9.04 -4.32 -3.45
CA THR A 81 7.92 -4.60 -4.36
C THR A 81 6.86 -3.50 -4.27
N LEU A 82 6.48 -3.08 -3.06
CA LEU A 82 5.53 -1.99 -2.83
C LEU A 82 6.02 -0.65 -3.40
N SER A 83 7.28 -0.29 -3.17
CA SER A 83 7.86 0.96 -3.69
C SER A 83 7.94 0.95 -5.22
N ARG A 84 8.30 -0.19 -5.83
CA ARG A 84 8.31 -0.34 -7.29
C ARG A 84 6.90 -0.24 -7.87
N LEU A 85 5.92 -0.83 -7.21
CA LEU A 85 4.52 -0.74 -7.62
C LEU A 85 4.03 0.71 -7.61
N HIS A 86 4.28 1.44 -6.52
CA HIS A 86 4.00 2.88 -6.41
C HIS A 86 4.66 3.68 -7.54
N TYR A 87 5.96 3.47 -7.77
CA TYR A 87 6.68 4.17 -8.83
C TYR A 87 6.06 3.93 -10.21
N ARG A 88 5.65 2.70 -10.53
CA ARG A 88 5.07 2.36 -11.85
C ARG A 88 3.74 3.05 -12.10
N VAL A 89 2.83 3.04 -11.11
CA VAL A 89 1.53 3.71 -11.24
C VAL A 89 1.67 5.23 -11.24
N TRP A 90 2.66 5.76 -10.51
CA TRP A 90 2.93 7.20 -10.43
C TRP A 90 3.58 7.74 -11.71
N ALA A 91 4.55 7.01 -12.29
CA ALA A 91 5.28 7.44 -13.46
C ALA A 91 4.48 7.31 -14.77
N ALA A 92 3.52 6.37 -14.82
CA ALA A 92 2.72 6.11 -16.02
C ALA A 92 1.23 5.92 -15.69
N PRO A 93 0.54 6.95 -15.18
CA PRO A 93 -0.85 6.85 -14.78
C PRO A 93 -1.79 6.49 -15.94
N GLU A 94 -1.49 6.95 -17.16
CA GLU A 94 -2.27 6.65 -18.36
C GLU A 94 -2.25 5.16 -18.72
N LYS A 95 -1.12 4.49 -18.51
CA LYS A 95 -0.96 3.05 -18.80
C LYS A 95 -1.76 2.19 -17.82
N TYR A 96 -1.90 2.65 -16.57
CA TYR A 96 -2.60 1.94 -15.52
C TYR A 96 -3.91 2.66 -15.15
N SER A 97 -4.65 3.09 -16.16
CA SER A 97 -5.90 3.85 -16.00
C SER A 97 -6.92 3.12 -15.10
N SER A 98 -7.03 1.79 -15.21
CA SER A 98 -7.89 0.98 -14.34
C SER A 98 -7.53 1.11 -12.85
N TRP A 99 -6.24 1.18 -12.52
CA TRP A 99 -5.74 1.37 -11.17
C TRP A 99 -6.01 2.78 -10.67
N VAL A 100 -5.79 3.79 -11.52
CA VAL A 100 -6.06 5.20 -11.19
C VAL A 100 -7.55 5.42 -10.95
N SER A 101 -8.41 4.91 -11.84
CA SER A 101 -9.86 5.02 -11.70
C SER A 101 -10.37 4.33 -10.44
N ALA A 102 -9.83 3.16 -10.07
CA ALA A 102 -10.16 2.52 -8.82
C ALA A 102 -9.74 3.38 -7.61
N TYR A 103 -8.55 3.98 -7.63
CA TYR A 103 -8.09 4.84 -6.54
C TYR A 103 -8.93 6.12 -6.39
N GLN A 104 -9.41 6.69 -7.50
CA GLN A 104 -10.31 7.87 -7.46
C GLN A 104 -11.63 7.61 -6.75
N GLN A 105 -12.08 6.35 -6.68
CA GLN A 105 -13.29 5.97 -5.96
C GLN A 105 -13.03 5.78 -4.45
N VAL A 106 -11.78 5.63 -4.05
CA VAL A 106 -11.39 5.42 -2.64
C VAL A 106 -11.38 6.77 -1.92
N THR A 107 -12.16 6.86 -0.84
CA THR A 107 -12.17 8.06 0.00
C THR A 107 -11.15 7.92 1.12
N LEU A 108 -10.17 8.84 1.15
CA LEU A 108 -9.22 8.90 2.25
C LEU A 108 -9.89 9.44 3.51
N ASN A 109 -9.76 8.71 4.62
CA ASN A 109 -10.16 9.21 5.93
C ASN A 109 -9.31 10.44 6.31
N PRO A 110 -9.90 11.64 6.45
CA PRO A 110 -9.15 12.86 6.73
C PRO A 110 -8.51 12.85 8.13
N LEU A 111 -8.98 12.01 9.04
CA LEU A 111 -8.40 11.84 10.38
C LEU A 111 -7.17 10.92 10.37
N ALA A 112 -6.96 10.16 9.29
CA ALA A 112 -5.83 9.22 9.17
C ALA A 112 -4.50 9.94 8.91
N LEU A 113 -4.52 11.12 8.29
CA LEU A 113 -3.35 11.99 8.17
C LEU A 113 -3.56 13.23 9.03
N LYS A 114 -2.60 13.53 9.92
CA LYS A 114 -2.55 14.85 10.55
C LYS A 114 -2.13 15.87 9.48
N THR A 115 -3.08 16.64 8.97
CA THR A 115 -2.77 17.90 8.28
C THR A 115 -2.11 18.83 9.32
N LYS A 116 -0.90 19.28 9.03
CA LYS A 116 -0.20 20.29 9.86
C LYS A 116 -0.88 21.65 9.73
#